data_AF-A0A561UJY0-F1
#
_entry.id   AF-A0A561UJY0-F1
#
_cell.length_a   1.000
_cell.length_b   1.000
_cell.length_c   1.000
_cell.angle_alpha   90.00
_cell.angle_beta   90.00
_cell.angle_gamma   90.00
#
_symmetry.space_group_name_H-M   'P 1'
#
loop_
_entity.id
_entity.type
_entity.pdbx_description
1 polymer ?
#
loop_
_entity_poly.entity_id
_entity_poly.type
_entity_poly.pdbx_seq_one_letter_code
_entity_poly.pdbx_strand_id
1 'polypeptide(L)'
;MADLEHPQSPAPDELTARGLDRRLQAVVELAQDMAGAQSALEAVRAAATRATAALDATMAAISVWDRESGRLRVLVNHGQLAAGEEEIPDDESYPVADFPEIVTYLDEHWTTGKLPRAWVQTAEDALPGEQAGFAGAAAFCRERAAGLRRRGRSCCLVAPIVLHGQAWGELYLARGAGLPVFTETDAQYATLLAAQVSAGLAQTERLADLRRLAFTDPLTGLANRRAVDARLESALAAHNQDGTVVSLVVCDVNGLKRINDRHGHEMGDRLLERFANQLSMAGAKLPGSLAARLGGDEFCLLAQGQKADEVVEVAEELCARALLLADGEGVACGIASTGDAIGPVSTPDRLFRLADAAQYRAKAARAPHPVVAGRSHGPGSAPDPTVLLADSADPQHRADGRGRPAAGAVRGPHGDRRRFRGAAHSADPGQLLATVLAALDQDGGGPALHPADTMGRLVVVAETAARLLDAVAWWISYVPPGSLLMHTAQHAVYRMTSGPDGTLTPAAARRAENQRARIEAPDAVFDLDHYPLTRRAVLGGSFALRTGAAGNDPAEEAVLVVGGYQGMVAAGGANPAGGWLVELFADDATLPLGQAAAALRALVAVALAGPASPPPS
;
A
#
# COMPACT_ATOMS: atom_id res chain seq x y z
N MET A 1 -56.16 -11.49 33.56
CA MET A 1 -54.80 -10.95 33.75
C MET A 1 -53.81 -11.86 33.05
N ALA A 2 -53.53 -11.56 31.79
CA ALA A 2 -52.33 -11.97 31.06
C ALA A 2 -52.29 -11.06 29.83
N ASP A 3 -51.70 -9.88 30.00
CA ASP A 3 -51.43 -8.98 28.89
C ASP A 3 -50.27 -9.55 28.09
N LEU A 4 -50.54 -9.85 26.82
CA LEU A 4 -49.56 -10.18 25.80
C LEU A 4 -48.95 -8.87 25.33
N GLU A 5 -47.74 -8.55 25.81
CA GLU A 5 -46.92 -7.48 25.24
C GLU A 5 -46.50 -7.86 23.82
N HIS A 6 -46.98 -7.10 22.83
CA HIS A 6 -46.44 -7.11 21.48
C HIS A 6 -45.05 -6.44 21.48
N PRO A 7 -44.02 -7.03 20.86
CA PRO A 7 -42.75 -6.34 20.66
C PRO A 7 -42.98 -5.18 19.70
N GLN A 8 -42.86 -3.95 20.21
CA GLN A 8 -42.89 -2.75 19.38
C GLN A 8 -41.78 -2.82 18.35
N SER A 9 -42.13 -2.71 17.06
CA SER A 9 -41.14 -2.53 16.00
C SER A 9 -40.35 -1.24 16.25
N PRO A 10 -39.01 -1.26 16.08
CA PRO A 10 -38.18 -0.08 16.33
C PRO A 10 -38.59 1.09 15.44
N ALA A 11 -38.42 2.31 15.94
CA ALA A 11 -38.78 3.54 15.24
C ALA A 11 -37.94 3.69 13.95
N PRO A 12 -38.44 4.36 12.90
CA PRO A 12 -37.75 4.54 11.62
C PRO A 12 -36.33 5.11 11.74
N ASP A 13 -36.12 6.04 12.69
CA ASP A 13 -34.82 6.68 12.95
C ASP A 13 -33.78 5.73 13.59
N GLU A 14 -34.22 4.71 14.32
CA GLU A 14 -33.31 3.68 14.87
C GLU A 14 -32.86 2.67 13.80
N LEU A 15 -33.72 2.42 12.79
CA LEU A 15 -33.42 1.55 11.66
C LEU A 15 -32.39 2.18 10.69
N THR A 16 -32.48 3.48 10.45
CA THR A 16 -31.50 4.24 9.64
C THR A 16 -30.15 4.34 10.35
N ALA A 17 -30.12 4.67 11.64
CA ALA A 17 -28.89 4.71 12.43
C ALA A 17 -28.15 3.35 12.43
N ARG A 18 -28.87 2.25 12.67
CA ARG A 18 -28.29 0.88 12.60
C ARG A 18 -27.83 0.48 11.19
N GLY A 19 -28.38 1.09 10.14
CA GLY A 19 -27.95 0.89 8.76
C GLY A 19 -26.65 1.64 8.44
N LEU A 20 -26.51 2.87 8.94
CA LEU A 20 -25.32 3.71 8.78
C LEU A 20 -24.12 3.17 9.57
N ASP A 21 -24.33 2.64 10.78
CA ASP A 21 -23.29 1.96 11.56
C ASP A 21 -22.72 0.73 10.84
N ARG A 22 -23.59 -0.09 10.25
CA ARG A 22 -23.17 -1.26 9.44
C ARG A 22 -22.34 -0.87 8.22
N ARG A 23 -22.74 0.21 7.55
CA ARG A 23 -21.99 0.78 6.42
C ARG A 23 -20.62 1.27 6.87
N LEU A 24 -20.51 1.96 7.99
CA LEU A 24 -19.20 2.41 8.44
C LEU A 24 -18.27 1.24 8.79
N GLN A 25 -18.81 0.23 9.48
CA GLN A 25 -18.09 -0.98 9.80
C GLN A 25 -17.58 -1.70 8.54
N ALA A 26 -18.38 -1.75 7.47
CA ALA A 26 -17.94 -2.38 6.23
C ALA A 26 -16.79 -1.62 5.53
N VAL A 27 -16.69 -0.30 5.68
CA VAL A 27 -15.51 0.47 5.19
C VAL A 27 -14.27 0.13 6.01
N VAL A 28 -14.40 -0.03 7.32
CA VAL A 28 -13.31 -0.46 8.22
C VAL A 28 -12.81 -1.84 7.81
N GLU A 29 -13.73 -2.79 7.68
CA GLU A 29 -13.40 -4.17 7.35
C GLU A 29 -12.76 -4.26 5.96
N LEU A 30 -13.28 -3.50 4.98
CA LEU A 30 -12.65 -3.35 3.67
C LEU A 30 -11.20 -2.87 3.79
N ALA A 31 -10.98 -1.79 4.54
CA ALA A 31 -9.65 -1.24 4.73
C ALA A 31 -8.68 -2.22 5.39
N GLN A 32 -9.14 -2.95 6.40
CA GLN A 32 -8.34 -3.93 7.14
C GLN A 32 -7.97 -5.12 6.25
N ASP A 33 -8.93 -5.69 5.53
CA ASP A 33 -8.68 -6.83 4.64
C ASP A 33 -7.73 -6.45 3.50
N MET A 34 -7.92 -5.27 2.90
CA MET A 34 -7.01 -4.79 1.86
C MET A 34 -5.60 -4.52 2.40
N ALA A 35 -5.46 -4.02 3.63
CA ALA A 35 -4.16 -3.84 4.26
C ALA A 35 -3.45 -5.16 4.58
N GLY A 36 -4.21 -6.25 4.78
CA GLY A 36 -3.69 -7.60 4.99
C GLY A 36 -3.30 -8.35 3.71
N ALA A 37 -3.71 -7.85 2.54
CA ALA A 37 -3.44 -8.49 1.26
C ALA A 37 -1.94 -8.47 0.91
N GLN A 38 -1.44 -9.58 0.37
CA GLN A 38 -0.04 -9.74 -0.03
C GLN A 38 0.18 -9.46 -1.52
N SER A 39 -0.90 -9.45 -2.31
CA SER A 39 -0.92 -9.16 -3.74
C SER A 39 -2.08 -8.23 -4.13
N ALA A 40 -1.98 -7.60 -5.30
CA ALA A 40 -3.05 -6.76 -5.84
C ALA A 40 -4.33 -7.56 -6.09
N LEU A 41 -4.23 -8.81 -6.53
CA LEU A 41 -5.39 -9.68 -6.78
C LEU A 41 -6.11 -10.04 -5.47
N GLU A 42 -5.37 -10.33 -4.39
CA GLU A 42 -5.95 -10.56 -3.07
C GLU A 42 -6.66 -9.30 -2.55
N ALA A 43 -6.06 -8.12 -2.74
CA ALA A 43 -6.67 -6.85 -2.34
C ALA A 43 -7.98 -6.58 -3.11
N VAL A 44 -7.99 -6.82 -4.42
CA VAL A 44 -9.18 -6.69 -5.27
C VAL A 44 -10.26 -7.71 -4.89
N ARG A 45 -9.90 -8.96 -4.59
CA ARG A 45 -10.85 -9.98 -4.15
C ARG A 45 -11.49 -9.64 -2.81
N ALA A 46 -10.68 -9.21 -1.85
CA ALA A 46 -11.17 -8.72 -0.56
C ALA A 46 -12.13 -7.54 -0.75
N ALA A 47 -11.78 -6.62 -1.65
CA ALA A 47 -12.63 -5.49 -1.98
C ALA A 47 -13.99 -5.88 -2.56
N ALA A 48 -14.03 -6.76 -3.56
CA ALA A 48 -15.29 -7.25 -4.14
C ALA A 48 -16.16 -7.95 -3.09
N THR A 49 -15.55 -8.77 -2.23
CA THR A 49 -16.23 -9.48 -1.13
C THR A 49 -16.89 -8.51 -0.16
N ARG A 50 -16.11 -7.53 0.34
CA ARG A 50 -16.60 -6.56 1.32
C ARG A 50 -17.63 -5.61 0.73
N ALA A 51 -17.43 -5.15 -0.50
CA ALA A 51 -18.41 -4.29 -1.18
C ALA A 51 -19.76 -5.00 -1.38
N THR A 52 -19.75 -6.30 -1.68
CA THR A 52 -20.98 -7.11 -1.80
C THR A 52 -21.78 -7.11 -0.50
N ALA A 53 -21.10 -7.39 0.62
CA ALA A 53 -21.72 -7.38 1.95
C ALA A 53 -22.16 -5.98 2.40
N ALA A 54 -21.37 -4.95 2.09
CA ALA A 54 -21.61 -3.58 2.53
C ALA A 54 -22.86 -2.94 1.91
N LEU A 55 -23.18 -3.33 0.68
CA LEU A 55 -24.26 -2.76 -0.13
C LEU A 55 -25.40 -3.74 -0.38
N ASP A 56 -25.46 -4.86 0.33
CA ASP A 56 -26.46 -5.92 0.12
C ASP A 56 -26.60 -6.26 -1.38
N ALA A 57 -25.46 -6.35 -2.07
CA ALA A 57 -25.42 -6.73 -3.47
C ALA A 57 -25.45 -8.26 -3.56
N THR A 58 -26.00 -8.80 -4.65
CA THR A 58 -25.89 -10.24 -4.94
C THR A 58 -24.56 -10.59 -5.58
N MET A 59 -23.91 -9.61 -6.22
CA MET A 59 -22.67 -9.79 -6.93
C MET A 59 -21.87 -8.48 -6.98
N ALA A 60 -20.55 -8.60 -6.95
CA ALA A 60 -19.61 -7.52 -7.23
C ALA A 60 -18.61 -7.96 -8.30
N ALA A 61 -18.12 -7.01 -9.09
CA ALA A 61 -16.95 -7.18 -9.92
C ALA A 61 -16.01 -5.98 -9.75
N ILE A 62 -14.72 -6.23 -9.93
CA ILE A 62 -13.73 -5.16 -10.07
C ILE A 62 -13.00 -5.37 -11.38
N SER A 63 -13.00 -4.32 -12.21
CA SER A 63 -12.41 -4.33 -13.53
C SER A 63 -11.33 -3.26 -13.62
N VAL A 64 -10.26 -3.54 -14.35
CA VAL A 64 -9.19 -2.58 -14.66
C VAL A 64 -9.32 -2.10 -16.10
N TRP A 65 -9.07 -0.82 -16.34
CA TRP A 65 -9.03 -0.29 -17.68
C TRP A 65 -7.68 -0.60 -18.35
N ASP A 66 -7.73 -1.46 -19.36
CA ASP A 66 -6.68 -1.60 -20.34
C ASP A 66 -6.80 -0.50 -21.40
N ARG A 67 -5.91 0.49 -21.30
CA ARG A 67 -5.86 1.65 -22.19
C ARG A 67 -5.40 1.30 -23.60
N GLU A 68 -4.62 0.24 -23.77
CA GLU A 68 -4.09 -0.17 -25.07
C GLU A 68 -5.20 -0.76 -25.93
N SER A 69 -6.03 -1.64 -25.35
CA SER A 69 -7.18 -2.21 -26.04
C SER A 69 -8.44 -1.35 -25.96
N GLY A 70 -8.48 -0.36 -25.06
CA GLY A 70 -9.68 0.44 -24.80
C GLY A 70 -10.80 -0.35 -24.14
N ARG A 71 -10.44 -1.34 -23.31
CA ARG A 71 -11.39 -2.27 -22.66
C ARG A 71 -11.23 -2.29 -21.14
N LEU A 72 -12.33 -2.53 -20.43
CA LEU A 72 -12.34 -2.88 -19.02
C LEU A 72 -12.19 -4.39 -18.92
N ARG A 73 -11.06 -4.86 -18.39
CA ARG A 73 -10.79 -6.27 -18.13
C ARG A 73 -11.18 -6.59 -16.69
N VAL A 74 -12.05 -7.58 -16.51
CA VAL A 74 -12.49 -8.01 -15.18
C VAL A 74 -11.33 -8.72 -14.48
N LEU A 75 -11.03 -8.33 -13.24
CA LEU A 75 -10.03 -8.99 -12.42
C LEU A 75 -10.66 -10.04 -11.50
N VAL A 76 -11.80 -9.69 -10.91
CA VAL A 76 -12.54 -10.56 -9.98
C VAL A 76 -14.03 -10.34 -10.17
N ASN A 77 -14.77 -11.45 -10.23
CA ASN A 77 -16.21 -11.49 -9.95
C ASN A 77 -16.43 -12.20 -8.61
N HIS A 78 -17.34 -11.70 -7.78
CA HIS A 78 -17.68 -12.28 -6.48
C HIS A 78 -19.20 -12.33 -6.28
N GLY A 79 -19.69 -13.39 -5.63
CA GLY A 79 -21.10 -13.56 -5.29
C GLY A 79 -21.85 -14.48 -6.27
N GLN A 80 -23.07 -14.10 -6.66
CA GLN A 80 -23.92 -14.85 -7.57
C GLN A 80 -23.49 -14.64 -9.02
N LEU A 81 -22.70 -15.58 -9.54
CA LEU A 81 -22.21 -15.58 -10.92
C LEU A 81 -23.26 -16.13 -11.89
N ALA A 82 -23.37 -15.51 -13.06
CA ALA A 82 -24.20 -16.01 -14.16
C ALA A 82 -23.49 -17.14 -14.92
N ALA A 83 -24.22 -17.83 -15.81
CA ALA A 83 -23.64 -18.89 -16.63
C ALA A 83 -22.52 -18.32 -17.53
N GLY A 84 -21.32 -18.89 -17.40
CA GLY A 84 -20.12 -18.45 -18.13
C GLY A 84 -19.30 -17.36 -17.44
N GLU A 85 -19.71 -16.90 -16.25
CA GLU A 85 -18.88 -16.01 -15.42
C GLU A 85 -18.02 -16.86 -14.46
N GLU A 86 -16.74 -16.49 -14.36
CA GLU A 86 -15.77 -17.13 -13.47
C GLU A 86 -15.33 -16.14 -12.38
N GLU A 87 -14.92 -16.64 -11.22
CA GLU A 87 -14.49 -15.79 -10.10
C GLU A 87 -13.23 -14.98 -10.45
N ILE A 88 -12.27 -15.60 -11.15
CA ILE A 88 -11.10 -14.94 -11.71
C ILE A 88 -11.08 -15.31 -13.20
N PRO A 89 -11.65 -14.47 -14.07
CA PRO A 89 -11.73 -14.77 -15.50
C PRO A 89 -10.41 -14.49 -16.22
N ASP A 90 -10.04 -15.37 -17.17
CA ASP A 90 -8.84 -15.18 -18.00
C ASP A 90 -9.05 -14.15 -19.14
N ASP A 91 -10.26 -14.07 -19.71
CA ASP A 91 -10.56 -13.25 -20.92
C ASP A 91 -11.92 -12.53 -20.84
N GLU A 92 -12.37 -12.15 -19.65
CA GLU A 92 -13.59 -11.34 -19.53
C GLU A 92 -13.25 -9.85 -19.66
N SER A 93 -13.72 -9.21 -20.74
CA SER A 93 -13.51 -7.79 -20.97
C SER A 93 -14.66 -7.11 -21.72
N TYR A 94 -14.85 -5.82 -21.46
CA TYR A 94 -15.90 -4.99 -22.03
C TYR A 94 -15.33 -3.73 -22.68
N PRO A 95 -15.82 -3.26 -23.84
CA PRO A 95 -15.42 -1.97 -24.40
C PRO A 95 -15.65 -0.84 -23.39
N VAL A 96 -14.67 0.04 -23.13
CA VAL A 96 -14.87 1.18 -22.21
C VAL A 96 -15.87 2.19 -22.80
N ALA A 97 -16.02 2.22 -24.13
CA ALA A 97 -17.08 2.95 -24.81
C ALA A 97 -18.50 2.50 -24.37
N ASP A 98 -18.63 1.29 -23.79
CA ASP A 98 -19.86 0.78 -23.17
C ASP A 98 -20.15 1.40 -21.79
N PHE A 99 -19.27 2.30 -21.34
CA PHE A 99 -19.35 3.06 -20.10
C PHE A 99 -18.80 4.49 -20.30
N PRO A 100 -19.44 5.33 -21.13
CA PRO A 100 -19.01 6.72 -21.34
C PRO A 100 -18.98 7.47 -20.02
N GLU A 101 -19.77 7.12 -19.01
CA GLU A 101 -19.69 7.70 -17.68
C GLU A 101 -18.29 7.54 -17.04
N ILE A 102 -17.50 6.53 -17.44
CA ILE A 102 -16.10 6.33 -17.04
C ILE A 102 -15.14 7.18 -17.90
N VAL A 103 -15.48 7.41 -19.18
CA VAL A 103 -14.65 8.14 -20.17
C VAL A 103 -14.91 9.65 -20.16
N THR A 104 -16.17 10.07 -20.27
CA THR A 104 -16.66 11.46 -20.23
C THR A 104 -16.35 12.14 -18.89
N TYR A 105 -16.24 11.35 -17.81
CA TYR A 105 -15.73 11.82 -16.51
C TYR A 105 -14.29 12.38 -16.62
N LEU A 106 -13.49 11.88 -17.57
CA LEU A 106 -12.13 12.37 -17.81
C LEU A 106 -12.02 13.64 -18.66
N ASP A 107 -13.11 14.19 -19.21
CA ASP A 107 -13.03 15.34 -20.13
C ASP A 107 -13.84 16.55 -19.62
N GLU A 108 -15.04 16.33 -19.08
CA GLU A 108 -15.95 17.44 -18.71
C GLU A 108 -15.92 17.84 -17.22
N HIS A 109 -15.43 16.97 -16.31
CA HIS A 109 -15.52 17.21 -14.85
C HIS A 109 -14.20 17.64 -14.19
N TRP A 110 -13.06 17.48 -14.88
CA TRP A 110 -11.77 18.07 -14.45
C TRP A 110 -11.71 19.58 -14.64
N THR A 111 -12.55 20.15 -15.51
CA THR A 111 -12.67 21.60 -15.70
C THR A 111 -13.63 22.24 -14.68
N THR A 112 -14.50 21.45 -14.03
CA THR A 112 -15.55 21.94 -13.12
C THR A 112 -15.35 21.60 -11.63
N GLY A 113 -14.37 20.77 -11.26
CA GLY A 113 -14.03 20.52 -9.84
C GLY A 113 -14.72 19.35 -9.13
N LYS A 114 -15.39 18.44 -9.85
CA LYS A 114 -16.27 17.41 -9.24
C LYS A 114 -15.59 16.04 -9.05
N LEU A 115 -15.78 15.41 -7.88
CA LEU A 115 -15.24 14.08 -7.53
C LEU A 115 -15.90 12.93 -8.31
N PRO A 116 -15.22 11.77 -8.48
CA PRO A 116 -15.77 10.62 -9.20
C PRO A 116 -16.93 10.04 -8.40
N ARG A 117 -18.12 10.02 -8.97
CA ARG A 117 -19.33 9.54 -8.29
C ARG A 117 -19.81 8.25 -8.93
N ALA A 118 -20.22 7.33 -8.06
CA ALA A 118 -20.93 6.15 -8.50
C ALA A 118 -22.31 6.53 -9.04
N TRP A 119 -22.87 5.67 -9.90
CA TRP A 119 -24.22 5.83 -10.40
C TRP A 119 -24.97 4.50 -10.35
N VAL A 120 -26.30 4.59 -10.37
CA VAL A 120 -27.21 3.44 -10.39
C VAL A 120 -27.80 3.30 -11.79
N GLN A 121 -28.01 2.06 -12.20
CA GLN A 121 -28.73 1.74 -13.42
C GLN A 121 -29.65 0.55 -13.22
N THR A 122 -30.87 0.65 -13.72
CA THR A 122 -31.82 -0.45 -13.63
C THR A 122 -32.00 -1.18 -14.96
N ALA A 123 -32.48 -2.40 -14.87
CA ALA A 123 -32.97 -3.17 -16.00
C ALA A 123 -34.30 -2.63 -16.55
N GLU A 124 -34.94 -1.64 -15.90
CA GLU A 124 -36.21 -1.04 -16.33
C GLU A 124 -36.05 0.36 -16.94
N ASP A 125 -34.95 1.06 -16.69
CA ASP A 125 -34.71 2.43 -17.15
C ASP A 125 -34.70 2.55 -18.68
N ALA A 126 -35.88 2.91 -19.21
CA ALA A 126 -36.01 3.75 -20.38
C ALA A 126 -36.14 5.21 -19.90
N LEU A 127 -34.99 5.86 -19.66
CA LEU A 127 -34.78 7.31 -19.38
C LEU A 127 -35.35 7.91 -18.08
N PRO A 128 -34.51 8.65 -17.31
CA PRO A 128 -34.90 9.90 -16.67
C PRO A 128 -34.60 11.09 -17.61
N GLY A 129 -35.45 12.11 -17.58
CA GLY A 129 -35.56 13.18 -18.57
C GLY A 129 -34.32 14.04 -18.87
N GLU A 130 -34.30 14.53 -20.11
CA GLU A 130 -33.78 15.82 -20.61
C GLU A 130 -32.31 16.26 -20.44
N GLN A 131 -31.39 15.47 -19.88
CA GLN A 131 -29.97 15.94 -19.74
C GLN A 131 -28.91 15.28 -20.62
N ALA A 132 -29.25 14.27 -21.44
CA ALA A 132 -28.29 13.69 -22.39
C ALA A 132 -28.49 14.27 -23.81
N GLY A 133 -27.72 15.31 -24.15
CA GLY A 133 -27.70 15.95 -25.47
C GLY A 133 -27.08 15.11 -26.61
N PHE A 134 -27.14 13.77 -26.55
CA PHE A 134 -26.52 12.88 -27.54
C PHE A 134 -27.49 11.79 -28.01
N ALA A 135 -27.78 11.76 -29.31
CA ALA A 135 -28.75 10.85 -29.94
C ALA A 135 -28.40 9.34 -29.83
N GLY A 136 -27.21 8.98 -29.30
CA GLY A 136 -26.77 7.60 -29.08
C GLY A 136 -27.08 7.01 -27.69
N ALA A 137 -27.34 7.84 -26.68
CA ALA A 137 -27.47 7.40 -25.28
C ALA A 137 -28.66 6.43 -25.05
N ALA A 138 -29.75 6.57 -25.81
CA ALA A 138 -30.95 5.76 -25.62
C ALA A 138 -30.82 4.32 -26.15
N ALA A 139 -30.10 4.09 -27.25
CA ALA A 139 -29.87 2.74 -27.79
C ALA A 139 -28.94 1.94 -26.86
N PHE A 140 -27.98 2.65 -26.32
CA PHE A 140 -26.98 2.17 -25.40
C PHE A 140 -27.54 1.73 -24.04
N CYS A 141 -28.37 2.57 -23.41
CA CYS A 141 -29.07 2.20 -22.17
C CYS A 141 -29.92 0.93 -22.34
N ARG A 142 -30.51 0.71 -23.52
CA ARG A 142 -31.30 -0.50 -23.82
C ARG A 142 -30.45 -1.77 -23.90
N GLU A 143 -29.27 -1.69 -24.53
CA GLU A 143 -28.36 -2.83 -24.65
C GLU A 143 -27.79 -3.25 -23.29
N ARG A 144 -27.48 -2.26 -22.44
CA ARG A 144 -27.00 -2.47 -21.08
C ARG A 144 -28.09 -3.04 -20.16
N ALA A 145 -29.31 -2.52 -20.22
CA ALA A 145 -30.47 -3.09 -19.53
C ALA A 145 -30.77 -4.52 -20.01
N ALA A 146 -30.60 -4.82 -21.30
CA ALA A 146 -30.70 -6.19 -21.81
C ALA A 146 -29.57 -7.09 -21.29
N GLY A 147 -28.36 -6.56 -21.13
CA GLY A 147 -27.22 -7.27 -20.51
C GLY A 147 -27.46 -7.64 -19.05
N LEU A 148 -28.09 -6.75 -18.26
CA LEU A 148 -28.53 -7.05 -16.89
C LEU A 148 -29.56 -8.18 -16.87
N ARG A 149 -30.60 -8.10 -17.72
CA ARG A 149 -31.65 -9.12 -17.80
C ARG A 149 -31.11 -10.49 -18.18
N ARG A 150 -30.19 -10.57 -19.16
CA ARG A 150 -29.56 -11.85 -19.57
C ARG A 150 -28.80 -12.53 -18.43
N ARG A 151 -28.24 -11.73 -17.52
CA ARG A 151 -27.49 -12.21 -16.34
C ARG A 151 -28.36 -12.36 -15.08
N GLY A 152 -29.68 -12.21 -15.20
CA GLY A 152 -30.61 -12.31 -14.07
C GLY A 152 -30.53 -11.14 -13.07
N ARG A 153 -30.01 -9.98 -13.49
CA ARG A 153 -29.82 -8.78 -12.66
C ARG A 153 -30.95 -7.78 -12.89
N SER A 154 -31.46 -7.19 -11.82
CA SER A 154 -32.53 -6.17 -11.85
C SER A 154 -31.99 -4.75 -11.87
N CYS A 155 -30.85 -4.51 -11.21
CA CYS A 155 -30.13 -3.25 -11.25
C CYS A 155 -28.64 -3.46 -10.98
N CYS A 156 -27.85 -2.46 -11.32
CA CYS A 156 -26.45 -2.37 -10.94
C CYS A 156 -26.09 -0.97 -10.45
N LEU A 157 -24.99 -0.91 -9.72
CA LEU A 157 -24.34 0.30 -9.27
C LEU A 157 -22.89 0.20 -9.74
N VAL A 158 -22.40 1.27 -10.38
CA VAL A 158 -21.03 1.33 -10.89
C VAL A 158 -20.31 2.49 -10.22
N ALA A 159 -19.15 2.24 -9.61
CA ALA A 159 -18.34 3.23 -8.93
C ALA A 159 -16.93 3.28 -9.55
N PRO A 160 -16.49 4.42 -10.11
CA PRO A 160 -15.14 4.55 -10.66
C PRO A 160 -14.06 4.41 -9.59
N ILE A 161 -13.05 3.59 -9.86
CA ILE A 161 -11.82 3.51 -9.05
C ILE A 161 -10.80 4.44 -9.70
N VAL A 162 -10.39 5.48 -8.98
CA VAL A 162 -9.44 6.48 -9.46
C VAL A 162 -8.12 6.32 -8.72
N LEU A 163 -7.03 6.09 -9.45
CA LEU A 163 -5.69 5.94 -8.92
C LEU A 163 -4.79 7.03 -9.50
N HIS A 164 -4.04 7.74 -8.66
CA HIS A 164 -3.18 8.85 -9.09
C HIS A 164 -3.89 9.94 -9.92
N GLY A 165 -5.16 10.24 -9.60
CA GLY A 165 -5.96 11.21 -10.35
C GLY A 165 -6.40 10.72 -11.74
N GLN A 166 -6.22 9.44 -12.07
CA GLN A 166 -6.67 8.85 -13.33
C GLN A 166 -7.65 7.70 -13.07
N ALA A 167 -8.65 7.53 -13.94
CA ALA A 167 -9.50 6.36 -13.91
C ALA A 167 -8.63 5.10 -14.10
N TRP A 168 -8.63 4.24 -13.08
CA TRP A 168 -7.92 2.97 -13.06
C TRP A 168 -8.84 1.82 -13.47
N GLY A 169 -10.10 1.90 -13.04
CA GLY A 169 -11.07 0.82 -13.24
C GLY A 169 -12.41 1.14 -12.63
N GLU A 170 -13.22 0.11 -12.38
CA GLU A 170 -14.54 0.24 -11.78
C GLU A 170 -14.79 -0.83 -10.71
N LEU A 171 -15.58 -0.46 -9.71
CA LEU A 171 -16.30 -1.36 -8.83
C LEU A 171 -17.74 -1.44 -9.34
N TYR A 172 -18.12 -2.62 -9.82
CA TYR A 172 -19.46 -2.95 -10.26
C TYR A 172 -20.17 -3.74 -9.17
N LEU A 173 -21.42 -3.41 -8.87
CA LEU A 173 -22.28 -4.11 -7.93
C LEU A 173 -23.62 -4.37 -8.59
N ALA A 174 -24.21 -5.54 -8.37
CA ALA A 174 -25.52 -5.87 -8.90
C ALA A 174 -26.44 -6.49 -7.86
N ARG A 175 -27.74 -6.28 -8.04
CA ARG A 175 -28.80 -6.99 -7.32
C ARG A 175 -29.64 -7.81 -8.30
N GLY A 176 -30.04 -8.99 -7.86
CA GLY A 176 -30.95 -9.88 -8.58
C GLY A 176 -32.41 -9.40 -8.54
N ALA A 177 -33.28 -10.13 -9.25
CA ALA A 177 -34.72 -9.88 -9.20
C ALA A 177 -35.28 -10.10 -7.78
N GLY A 178 -36.20 -9.22 -7.36
CA GLY A 178 -36.85 -9.29 -6.04
C GLY A 178 -36.16 -8.50 -4.92
N LEU A 179 -34.98 -7.92 -5.17
CA LEU A 179 -34.33 -6.98 -4.27
C LEU A 179 -34.60 -5.52 -4.67
N PRO A 180 -34.58 -4.57 -3.71
CA PRO A 180 -34.80 -3.15 -4.02
C PRO A 180 -33.68 -2.57 -4.88
N VAL A 181 -34.03 -1.62 -5.75
CA VAL A 181 -33.08 -0.86 -6.56
C VAL A 181 -32.10 -0.10 -5.66
N PHE A 182 -30.85 0.06 -6.10
CA PHE A 182 -29.89 0.89 -5.39
C PHE A 182 -30.36 2.35 -5.32
N THR A 183 -30.16 2.99 -4.17
CA THR A 183 -30.53 4.38 -3.93
C THR A 183 -29.37 5.33 -4.22
N GLU A 184 -29.64 6.63 -4.28
CA GLU A 184 -28.60 7.65 -4.36
C GLU A 184 -27.62 7.57 -3.16
N THR A 185 -28.13 7.23 -1.97
CA THR A 185 -27.29 7.00 -0.79
C THR A 185 -26.40 5.77 -0.96
N ASP A 186 -26.84 4.75 -1.71
CA ASP A 186 -25.99 3.60 -2.04
C ASP A 186 -24.87 4.02 -2.99
N ALA A 187 -25.15 4.88 -3.98
CA ALA A 187 -24.15 5.42 -4.90
C ALA A 187 -23.08 6.27 -4.18
N GLN A 188 -23.49 7.16 -3.28
CA GLN A 188 -22.57 7.92 -2.43
C GLN A 188 -21.68 7.00 -1.59
N TYR A 189 -22.28 5.93 -1.05
CA TYR A 189 -21.55 4.98 -0.24
C TYR A 189 -20.57 4.13 -1.06
N ALA A 190 -20.96 3.67 -2.25
CA ALA A 190 -20.09 2.97 -3.16
C ALA A 190 -18.91 3.83 -3.66
N THR A 191 -19.11 5.14 -3.78
CA THR A 191 -18.04 6.09 -4.09
C THR A 191 -16.93 6.03 -3.03
N LEU A 192 -17.29 5.88 -1.76
CA LEU A 192 -16.32 5.74 -0.67
C LEU A 192 -15.65 4.38 -0.66
N LEU A 193 -16.40 3.32 -0.98
CA LEU A 193 -15.81 2.00 -1.16
C LEU A 193 -14.78 2.03 -2.30
N ALA A 194 -15.09 2.65 -3.45
CA ALA A 194 -14.16 2.77 -4.56
C ALA A 194 -12.92 3.62 -4.21
N ALA A 195 -13.08 4.72 -3.46
CA ALA A 195 -11.94 5.49 -2.93
C ALA A 195 -11.09 4.68 -1.94
N GLN A 196 -11.74 3.86 -1.11
CA GLN A 196 -11.05 2.97 -0.19
C GLN A 196 -10.29 1.86 -0.92
N VAL A 197 -10.86 1.33 -2.01
CA VAL A 197 -10.21 0.39 -2.91
C VAL A 197 -8.99 1.04 -3.57
N SER A 198 -9.14 2.25 -4.09
CA SER A 198 -8.02 3.02 -4.64
C SER A 198 -6.88 3.17 -3.63
N ALA A 199 -7.18 3.58 -2.39
CA ALA A 199 -6.17 3.73 -1.34
C ALA A 199 -5.45 2.39 -1.03
N GLY A 200 -6.18 1.28 -1.00
CA GLY A 200 -5.60 -0.06 -0.79
C GLY A 200 -4.72 -0.52 -1.96
N LEU A 201 -5.15 -0.26 -3.19
CA LEU A 201 -4.35 -0.54 -4.40
C LEU A 201 -3.07 0.28 -4.42
N ALA A 202 -3.15 1.59 -4.18
CA ALA A 202 -1.98 2.47 -4.10
C ALA A 202 -0.97 1.99 -3.04
N GLN A 203 -1.47 1.51 -1.90
CA GLN A 203 -0.61 0.97 -0.85
C GLN A 203 0.06 -0.33 -1.29
N THR A 204 -0.67 -1.21 -1.97
CA THR A 204 -0.13 -2.48 -2.49
C THR A 204 0.94 -2.23 -3.54
N GLU A 205 0.75 -1.27 -4.45
CA GLU A 205 1.75 -0.85 -5.44
C GLU A 205 3.01 -0.30 -4.78
N ARG A 206 2.86 0.61 -3.80
CA ARG A 206 4.02 1.14 -3.04
C ARG A 206 4.78 0.04 -2.32
N LEU A 207 4.08 -0.90 -1.68
CA LEU A 207 4.71 -2.03 -1.01
C LEU A 207 5.43 -2.93 -2.02
N ALA A 208 4.86 -3.15 -3.20
CA ALA A 208 5.49 -3.91 -4.27
C ALA A 208 6.75 -3.19 -4.79
N ASP A 209 6.70 -1.88 -4.99
CA ASP A 209 7.85 -1.07 -5.41
C ASP A 209 8.95 -1.05 -4.35
N LEU A 210 8.60 -0.86 -3.08
CA LEU A 210 9.57 -0.91 -1.98
C LEU A 210 10.20 -2.28 -1.86
N ARG A 211 9.42 -3.36 -2.02
CA ARG A 211 9.96 -4.73 -2.07
C ARG A 211 10.91 -4.89 -3.25
N ARG A 212 10.54 -4.42 -4.46
CA ARG A 212 11.41 -4.44 -5.63
C ARG A 212 12.72 -3.70 -5.36
N LEU A 213 12.65 -2.47 -4.85
CA LEU A 213 13.84 -1.67 -4.51
C LEU A 213 14.69 -2.29 -3.40
N ALA A 214 14.07 -2.96 -2.42
CA ALA A 214 14.79 -3.56 -1.29
C ALA A 214 15.45 -4.89 -1.64
N PHE A 215 14.88 -5.66 -2.58
CA PHE A 215 15.25 -7.06 -2.86
C PHE A 215 15.73 -7.32 -4.30
N THR A 216 15.78 -6.32 -5.17
CA THR A 216 16.24 -6.45 -6.57
C THR A 216 17.50 -5.62 -6.79
N ASP A 217 18.41 -6.09 -7.63
CA ASP A 217 19.55 -5.33 -8.14
C ASP A 217 19.09 -4.45 -9.31
N PRO A 218 19.27 -3.12 -9.25
CA PRO A 218 18.73 -2.20 -10.25
C PRO A 218 19.41 -2.29 -11.62
N LEU A 219 20.66 -2.80 -11.70
CA LEU A 219 21.35 -2.97 -12.98
C LEU A 219 20.87 -4.22 -13.70
N THR A 220 20.80 -5.35 -13.01
CA THR A 220 20.58 -6.66 -13.64
C THR A 220 19.13 -7.14 -13.59
N GLY A 221 18.28 -6.53 -12.75
CA GLY A 221 16.90 -6.97 -12.52
C GLY A 221 16.79 -8.29 -11.74
N LEU A 222 17.90 -8.91 -11.36
CA LEU A 222 17.93 -10.11 -10.51
C LEU A 222 17.66 -9.76 -9.05
N ALA A 223 17.41 -10.78 -8.23
CA ALA A 223 17.37 -10.59 -6.78
C ALA A 223 18.72 -10.05 -6.26
N ASN A 224 18.72 -9.31 -5.17
CA ASN A 224 19.94 -8.80 -4.54
C ASN A 224 20.38 -9.64 -3.34
N ARG A 225 21.51 -9.29 -2.71
CA ARG A 225 22.03 -9.99 -1.53
C ARG A 225 20.99 -10.18 -0.41
N ARG A 226 20.16 -9.18 -0.12
CA ARG A 226 19.15 -9.26 0.96
C ARG A 226 18.09 -10.33 0.67
N ALA A 227 17.74 -10.50 -0.60
CA ALA A 227 16.76 -11.51 -1.02
C ALA A 227 17.33 -12.93 -0.85
N VAL A 228 18.63 -13.10 -1.15
CA VAL A 228 19.34 -14.37 -0.96
C VAL A 228 19.38 -14.73 0.52
N ASP A 229 19.79 -13.79 1.38
CA ASP A 229 19.90 -14.04 2.83
C ASP A 229 18.55 -14.49 3.41
N ALA A 230 17.45 -13.78 3.09
CA ALA A 230 16.11 -14.12 3.54
C ALA A 230 15.61 -15.49 3.00
N ARG A 231 15.84 -15.76 1.71
CA ARG A 231 15.42 -17.04 1.09
C ARG A 231 16.22 -18.22 1.62
N LEU A 232 17.52 -18.03 1.87
CA LEU A 232 18.41 -19.06 2.38
C LEU A 232 18.08 -19.43 3.83
N GLU A 233 17.73 -18.45 4.67
CA GLU A 233 17.25 -18.68 6.04
C GLU A 233 15.99 -19.57 6.04
N SER A 234 15.00 -19.22 5.21
CA SER A 234 13.78 -20.01 5.06
C SER A 234 14.04 -21.42 4.50
N ALA A 235 14.92 -21.54 3.50
CA ALA A 235 15.25 -22.83 2.88
C ALA A 235 15.97 -23.78 3.86
N LEU A 236 16.88 -23.25 4.69
CA LEU A 236 17.55 -24.06 5.71
C LEU A 236 16.65 -24.41 6.89
N ALA A 237 15.67 -23.54 7.23
CA ALA A 237 14.64 -23.91 8.20
C ALA A 237 13.85 -25.14 7.72
N ALA A 238 13.50 -25.22 6.44
CA ALA A 238 12.87 -26.40 5.85
C ALA A 238 13.82 -27.62 5.88
N HIS A 239 15.07 -27.46 5.43
CA HIS A 239 16.08 -28.53 5.50
C HIS A 239 16.20 -29.14 6.90
N ASN A 240 16.24 -28.29 7.95
CA ASN A 240 16.34 -28.74 9.33
C ASN A 240 15.07 -29.45 9.84
N GLN A 241 13.91 -29.17 9.24
CA GLN A 241 12.62 -29.75 9.64
C GLN A 241 12.35 -31.09 8.94
N ASP A 242 12.57 -31.17 7.63
CA ASP A 242 12.13 -32.31 6.81
C ASP A 242 13.23 -32.91 5.91
N GLY A 243 14.45 -32.39 5.96
CA GLY A 243 15.58 -32.86 5.15
C GLY A 243 15.58 -32.36 3.70
N THR A 244 14.72 -31.40 3.33
CA THR A 244 14.71 -30.79 1.99
C THR A 244 16.12 -30.35 1.56
N VAL A 245 16.56 -30.76 0.36
CA VAL A 245 17.89 -30.41 -0.16
C VAL A 245 17.96 -28.92 -0.49
N VAL A 246 19.05 -28.27 -0.11
CA VAL A 246 19.33 -26.86 -0.41
C VAL A 246 20.71 -26.78 -1.05
N SER A 247 20.76 -26.18 -2.23
CA SER A 247 21.99 -26.01 -3.01
C SER A 247 22.22 -24.52 -3.29
N LEU A 248 23.44 -24.07 -3.08
CA LEU A 248 23.89 -22.72 -3.37
C LEU A 248 25.04 -22.76 -4.37
N VAL A 249 24.84 -22.06 -5.49
CA VAL A 249 25.87 -21.81 -6.50
C VAL A 249 26.33 -20.37 -6.35
N VAL A 250 27.64 -20.13 -6.20
CA VAL A 250 28.24 -18.80 -6.18
C VAL A 250 29.12 -18.63 -7.41
N CYS A 251 28.96 -17.50 -8.08
CA CYS A 251 29.57 -17.18 -9.37
C CYS A 251 30.30 -15.84 -9.28
N ASP A 252 31.47 -15.75 -9.90
CA ASP A 252 32.25 -14.50 -10.04
C ASP A 252 32.65 -14.33 -11.50
N VAL A 253 32.20 -13.24 -12.11
CA VAL A 253 32.43 -12.95 -13.53
C VAL A 253 33.90 -12.55 -13.73
N ASN A 254 34.63 -13.33 -14.52
CA ASN A 254 36.04 -13.08 -14.74
C ASN A 254 36.27 -11.89 -15.68
N GLY A 255 37.31 -11.09 -15.39
CA GLY A 255 37.82 -10.08 -16.32
C GLY A 255 37.07 -8.74 -16.33
N LEU A 256 36.06 -8.53 -15.47
CA LEU A 256 35.24 -7.30 -15.46
C LEU A 256 36.11 -6.03 -15.33
N LYS A 257 37.09 -6.02 -14.43
CA LYS A 257 38.00 -4.87 -14.25
C LYS A 257 38.75 -4.52 -15.52
N ARG A 258 39.28 -5.52 -16.25
CA ARG A 258 40.01 -5.30 -17.51
C ARG A 258 39.11 -4.68 -18.59
N ILE A 259 37.84 -5.09 -18.62
CA ILE A 259 36.85 -4.56 -19.56
C ILE A 259 36.51 -3.12 -19.20
N ASN A 260 36.25 -2.83 -17.92
CA ASN A 260 36.01 -1.47 -17.44
C ASN A 260 37.19 -0.54 -17.77
N ASP A 261 38.42 -0.99 -17.50
CA ASP A 261 39.63 -0.21 -17.74
C ASP A 261 39.87 0.07 -19.24
N ARG A 262 39.44 -0.84 -20.14
CA ARG A 262 39.68 -0.75 -21.59
C ARG A 262 38.54 -0.09 -22.37
N HIS A 263 37.30 -0.37 -21.98
CA HIS A 263 36.09 -0.05 -22.75
C HIS A 263 35.12 0.85 -21.98
N GLY A 264 35.43 1.19 -20.73
CA GLY A 264 34.57 1.98 -19.85
C GLY A 264 33.52 1.15 -19.12
N HIS A 265 32.96 1.74 -18.07
CA HIS A 265 31.99 1.09 -17.19
C HIS A 265 30.71 0.66 -17.91
N GLU A 266 30.24 1.39 -18.92
CA GLU A 266 29.05 1.01 -19.70
C GLU A 266 29.20 -0.37 -20.37
N MET A 267 30.41 -0.75 -20.79
CA MET A 267 30.65 -2.07 -21.37
C MET A 267 30.67 -3.16 -20.30
N GLY A 268 31.22 -2.87 -19.11
CA GLY A 268 31.15 -3.79 -17.97
C GLY A 268 29.72 -4.01 -17.50
N ASP A 269 28.91 -2.96 -17.45
CA ASP A 269 27.49 -3.05 -17.11
C ASP A 269 26.75 -3.97 -18.09
N ARG A 270 26.99 -3.83 -19.39
CA ARG A 270 26.44 -4.74 -20.41
C ARG A 270 26.89 -6.19 -20.25
N LEU A 271 28.13 -6.44 -19.83
CA LEU A 271 28.59 -7.80 -19.54
C LEU A 271 27.81 -8.38 -18.35
N LEU A 272 27.61 -7.60 -17.29
CA LEU A 272 26.87 -8.00 -16.10
C LEU A 272 25.40 -8.30 -16.42
N GLU A 273 24.74 -7.45 -17.22
CA GLU A 273 23.37 -7.69 -17.70
C GLU A 273 23.26 -8.97 -18.54
N ARG A 274 24.21 -9.22 -19.44
CA ARG A 274 24.23 -10.44 -20.26
C ARG A 274 24.44 -11.68 -19.40
N PHE A 275 25.35 -11.64 -18.44
CA PHE A 275 25.57 -12.75 -17.52
C PHE A 275 24.33 -13.00 -16.65
N ALA A 276 23.70 -11.94 -16.15
CA ALA A 276 22.46 -12.03 -15.39
C ALA A 276 21.34 -12.73 -16.17
N ASN A 277 21.20 -12.44 -17.47
CA ASN A 277 20.26 -13.13 -18.34
C ASN A 277 20.55 -14.63 -18.47
N GLN A 278 21.83 -15.03 -18.61
CA GLN A 278 22.21 -16.44 -18.66
C GLN A 278 21.92 -17.15 -17.33
N LEU A 279 22.21 -16.48 -16.20
CA LEU A 279 21.92 -17.00 -14.87
C LEU A 279 20.42 -17.16 -14.62
N SER A 280 19.61 -16.19 -15.03
CA SER A 280 18.14 -16.27 -14.97
C SER A 280 17.62 -17.46 -15.77
N MET A 281 18.15 -17.68 -16.97
CA MET A 281 17.77 -18.80 -17.81
C MET A 281 18.23 -20.16 -17.27
N ALA A 282 19.37 -20.21 -16.59
CA ALA A 282 19.81 -21.37 -15.85
C ALA A 282 18.85 -21.67 -14.68
N GLY A 283 18.49 -20.65 -13.89
CA GLY A 283 17.53 -20.78 -12.79
C GLY A 283 16.14 -21.22 -13.22
N ALA A 284 15.66 -20.80 -14.40
CA ALA A 284 14.37 -21.23 -14.94
C ALA A 284 14.26 -22.75 -15.16
N LYS A 285 15.40 -23.46 -15.28
CA LYS A 285 15.43 -24.94 -15.37
C LYS A 285 15.29 -25.63 -14.02
N LEU A 286 15.39 -24.88 -12.92
CA LEU A 286 15.29 -25.34 -11.54
C LEU A 286 14.07 -24.67 -10.89
N PRO A 287 12.88 -25.31 -10.90
CA PRO A 287 11.66 -24.72 -10.35
C PRO A 287 11.84 -24.25 -8.90
N GLY A 288 11.42 -23.02 -8.61
CA GLY A 288 11.51 -22.43 -7.27
C GLY A 288 12.90 -21.95 -6.85
N SER A 289 13.88 -21.95 -7.79
CA SER A 289 15.20 -21.37 -7.57
C SER A 289 15.20 -19.83 -7.61
N LEU A 290 16.21 -19.23 -7.00
CA LEU A 290 16.41 -17.77 -6.94
C LEU A 290 17.77 -17.42 -7.53
N ALA A 291 17.76 -16.72 -8.67
CA ALA A 291 18.96 -16.11 -9.27
C ALA A 291 19.16 -14.70 -8.72
N ALA A 292 20.39 -14.37 -8.31
CA ALA A 292 20.70 -13.11 -7.66
C ALA A 292 22.07 -12.55 -8.01
N ARG A 293 22.22 -11.23 -7.85
CA ARG A 293 23.51 -10.53 -7.81
C ARG A 293 23.83 -10.14 -6.37
N LEU A 294 25.02 -10.52 -5.91
CA LEU A 294 25.48 -10.28 -4.55
C LEU A 294 26.20 -8.93 -4.43
N GLY A 295 26.90 -8.53 -5.49
CA GLY A 295 27.74 -7.35 -5.54
C GLY A 295 28.41 -7.19 -6.90
N GLY A 296 29.51 -6.43 -6.96
CA GLY A 296 30.25 -6.04 -8.17
C GLY A 296 30.14 -7.01 -9.36
N ASP A 297 30.90 -8.10 -9.35
CA ASP A 297 30.93 -9.18 -10.33
C ASP A 297 30.40 -10.52 -9.78
N GLU A 298 29.83 -10.51 -8.58
CA GLU A 298 29.40 -11.70 -7.85
C GLU A 298 27.90 -11.97 -8.00
N PHE A 299 27.57 -13.21 -8.31
CA PHE A 299 26.21 -13.70 -8.52
C PHE A 299 25.99 -15.01 -7.78
N CYS A 300 24.73 -15.39 -7.56
CA CYS A 300 24.40 -16.72 -7.06
C CYS A 300 23.11 -17.29 -7.62
N LEU A 301 22.99 -18.60 -7.52
CA LEU A 301 21.75 -19.34 -7.76
C LEU A 301 21.45 -20.20 -6.52
N LEU A 302 20.31 -19.97 -5.89
CA LEU A 302 19.84 -20.75 -4.74
C LEU A 302 18.71 -21.68 -5.19
N ALA A 303 18.90 -22.99 -5.05
CA ALA A 303 17.91 -24.00 -5.39
C ALA A 303 17.45 -24.75 -4.13
N GLN A 304 16.14 -24.97 -3.99
CA GLN A 304 15.52 -25.72 -2.91
C GLN A 304 14.73 -26.90 -3.48
N GLY A 305 14.89 -28.08 -2.89
CA GLY A 305 14.18 -29.30 -3.28
C GLY A 305 14.68 -29.97 -4.56
N GLN A 306 15.67 -29.39 -5.23
CA GLN A 306 16.32 -29.99 -6.41
C GLN A 306 17.44 -30.94 -5.99
N LYS A 307 17.72 -31.98 -6.78
CA LYS A 307 18.86 -32.86 -6.50
C LYS A 307 20.16 -32.12 -6.74
N ALA A 308 21.19 -32.44 -5.95
CA ALA A 308 22.50 -31.82 -6.09
C ALA A 308 23.07 -31.96 -7.51
N ASP A 309 22.88 -33.11 -8.16
CA ASP A 309 23.37 -33.36 -9.53
C ASP A 309 22.68 -32.47 -10.58
N GLU A 310 21.36 -32.24 -10.47
CA GLU A 310 20.61 -31.37 -11.38
C GLU A 310 21.12 -29.92 -11.31
N VAL A 311 21.48 -29.47 -10.11
CA VAL A 311 22.06 -28.13 -9.90
C VAL A 311 23.46 -28.03 -10.52
N VAL A 312 24.26 -29.10 -10.42
CA VAL A 312 25.59 -29.17 -11.04
C VAL A 312 25.51 -29.12 -12.57
N GLU A 313 24.61 -29.89 -13.19
CA GLU A 313 24.39 -29.88 -14.64
C GLU A 313 24.00 -28.49 -15.16
N VAL A 314 23.10 -27.80 -14.46
CA VAL A 314 22.69 -26.43 -14.80
C VAL A 314 23.85 -25.44 -14.66
N ALA A 315 24.69 -25.59 -13.64
CA ALA A 315 25.87 -24.75 -13.44
C ALA A 315 26.97 -25.02 -14.47
N GLU A 316 27.15 -26.27 -14.91
CA GLU A 316 28.07 -26.63 -16.02
C GLU A 316 27.67 -25.94 -17.31
N GLU A 317 26.37 -25.96 -17.66
CA GLU A 317 25.86 -25.25 -18.84
C GLU A 317 26.03 -23.73 -18.71
N LEU A 318 25.81 -23.17 -17.52
CA LEU A 318 26.04 -21.74 -17.25
C LEU A 318 27.51 -21.36 -17.48
N CYS A 319 28.47 -22.16 -16.98
CA CYS A 319 29.90 -21.94 -17.22
C CYS A 319 30.24 -21.96 -18.72
N ALA A 320 29.71 -22.94 -19.45
CA ALA A 320 29.92 -23.06 -20.89
C ALA A 320 29.36 -21.84 -21.66
N ARG A 321 28.16 -21.38 -21.30
CA ARG A 321 27.53 -20.19 -21.90
C ARG A 321 28.26 -18.89 -21.55
N ALA A 322 28.75 -18.77 -20.32
CA ALA A 322 29.50 -17.59 -19.87
C ALA A 322 30.79 -17.38 -20.66
N LEU A 323 31.46 -18.46 -21.08
CA LEU A 323 32.64 -18.41 -21.97
C LEU A 323 32.33 -17.86 -23.37
N LEU A 324 31.08 -17.94 -23.81
CA LEU A 324 30.63 -17.45 -25.13
C LEU A 324 30.18 -15.99 -25.10
N LEU A 325 30.15 -15.34 -23.93
CA LEU A 325 29.80 -13.93 -23.82
C LEU A 325 30.93 -13.08 -24.44
N ALA A 326 30.57 -12.24 -25.41
CA ALA A 326 31.52 -11.34 -26.06
C ALA A 326 32.29 -10.51 -25.02
N ASP A 327 33.62 -10.49 -25.17
CA ASP A 327 34.59 -9.80 -24.32
C ASP A 327 34.74 -10.33 -22.88
N GLY A 328 33.95 -11.32 -22.46
CA GLY A 328 34.03 -11.98 -21.14
C GLY A 328 35.13 -13.05 -21.06
N GLU A 329 35.63 -13.30 -19.84
CA GLU A 329 36.63 -14.35 -19.57
C GLU A 329 36.01 -15.59 -18.87
N GLY A 330 34.71 -15.81 -19.07
CA GLY A 330 33.94 -16.83 -18.36
C GLY A 330 33.60 -16.45 -16.92
N VAL A 331 33.32 -17.46 -16.11
CA VAL A 331 32.88 -17.31 -14.71
C VAL A 331 33.57 -18.34 -13.83
N ALA A 332 34.04 -17.93 -12.65
CA ALA A 332 34.42 -18.88 -11.61
C ALA A 332 33.16 -19.30 -10.84
N CYS A 333 32.86 -20.60 -10.82
CA CYS A 333 31.62 -21.13 -10.26
C CYS A 333 31.91 -22.16 -9.16
N GLY A 334 31.33 -21.95 -7.98
CA GLY A 334 31.42 -22.81 -6.81
C GLY A 334 30.04 -23.29 -6.37
N ILE A 335 29.93 -24.54 -5.94
CA ILE A 335 28.67 -25.16 -5.54
C ILE A 335 28.81 -25.81 -4.17
N ALA A 336 27.83 -25.58 -3.29
CA ALA A 336 27.64 -26.36 -2.08
C ALA A 336 26.18 -26.84 -1.98
N SER A 337 25.98 -28.13 -1.72
CA SER A 337 24.65 -28.71 -1.54
C SER A 337 24.56 -29.51 -0.26
N THR A 338 23.46 -29.37 0.48
CA THR A 338 23.17 -30.24 1.64
C THR A 338 22.94 -31.70 1.25
N GLY A 339 22.81 -32.01 -0.05
CA GLY A 339 22.81 -33.36 -0.59
C GLY A 339 24.20 -33.98 -0.78
N ASP A 340 25.28 -33.20 -0.63
CA ASP A 340 26.66 -33.65 -0.79
C ASP A 340 27.36 -33.94 0.54
N ALA A 341 28.54 -34.56 0.49
CA ALA A 341 29.37 -34.90 1.65
C ALA A 341 30.10 -33.67 2.24
N ILE A 342 29.35 -32.63 2.61
CA ILE A 342 29.85 -31.35 3.13
C ILE A 342 29.71 -31.20 4.65
N GLY A 343 29.29 -32.25 5.36
CA GLY A 343 28.99 -32.21 6.80
C GLY A 343 27.70 -31.43 7.14
N PRO A 344 27.33 -31.32 8.43
CA PRO A 344 26.06 -30.72 8.83
C PRO A 344 26.00 -29.22 8.51
N VAL A 345 24.92 -28.76 7.88
CA VAL A 345 24.68 -27.34 7.57
C VAL A 345 23.48 -26.85 8.37
N SER A 346 23.74 -26.27 9.54
CA SER A 346 22.70 -25.72 10.41
C SER A 346 22.45 -24.23 10.22
N THR A 347 23.34 -23.51 9.53
CA THR A 347 23.24 -22.05 9.35
C THR A 347 23.48 -21.60 7.90
N PRO A 348 22.82 -20.51 7.45
CA PRO A 348 23.05 -19.90 6.13
C PRO A 348 24.53 -19.61 5.85
N ASP A 349 25.22 -19.04 6.84
CA ASP A 349 26.63 -18.66 6.70
C ASP A 349 27.53 -19.85 6.37
N ARG A 350 27.24 -21.04 6.90
CA ARG A 350 28.05 -22.23 6.61
C ARG A 350 27.90 -22.65 5.15
N LEU A 351 26.68 -22.70 4.63
CA LEU A 351 26.46 -23.06 3.22
C LEU A 351 27.11 -22.02 2.28
N PHE A 352 27.00 -20.74 2.65
CA PHE A 352 27.63 -19.65 1.91
C PHE A 352 29.15 -19.78 1.87
N ARG A 353 29.80 -20.02 3.02
CA ARG A 353 31.27 -20.22 3.08
C ARG A 353 31.73 -21.42 2.25
N LEU A 354 30.96 -22.51 2.23
CA LEU A 354 31.32 -23.69 1.43
C LEU A 354 31.25 -23.40 -0.08
N ALA A 355 30.20 -22.70 -0.53
CA ALA A 355 30.05 -22.32 -1.93
C ALA A 355 31.11 -21.28 -2.35
N ASP A 356 31.41 -20.32 -1.47
CA ASP A 356 32.46 -19.31 -1.66
C ASP A 356 33.86 -19.93 -1.74
N ALA A 357 34.19 -20.86 -0.84
CA ALA A 357 35.44 -21.60 -0.89
C ALA A 357 35.58 -22.41 -2.19
N ALA A 358 34.48 -22.97 -2.69
CA ALA A 358 34.45 -23.70 -3.97
C ALA A 358 34.69 -22.73 -5.15
N GLN A 359 34.04 -21.57 -5.13
CA GLN A 359 34.18 -20.54 -6.15
C GLN A 359 35.61 -19.98 -6.18
N TYR A 360 36.20 -19.74 -5.00
CA TYR A 360 37.58 -19.28 -4.86
C TYR A 360 38.56 -20.29 -5.50
N ARG A 361 38.35 -21.59 -5.26
CA ARG A 361 39.14 -22.64 -5.91
C ARG A 361 38.95 -22.66 -7.42
N ALA A 362 37.72 -22.48 -7.91
CA ALA A 362 37.44 -22.38 -9.34
C ALA A 362 38.19 -21.18 -9.97
N LYS A 363 38.19 -20.03 -9.29
CA LYS A 363 38.89 -18.81 -9.71
C LYS A 363 40.41 -19.00 -9.75
N ALA A 364 40.99 -19.59 -8.70
CA ALA A 364 42.42 -19.87 -8.61
C ALA A 364 42.90 -20.85 -9.69
N ALA A 365 42.09 -21.88 -9.98
CA ALA A 365 42.40 -22.87 -11.01
C ALA A 365 42.04 -22.44 -12.44
N ARG A 366 41.32 -21.32 -12.61
CA ARG A 366 40.66 -20.92 -13.88
C ARG A 366 39.86 -22.08 -14.48
N ALA A 367 39.11 -22.77 -13.63
CA ALA A 367 38.36 -23.95 -14.03
C ALA A 367 37.28 -23.59 -15.06
N PRO A 368 37.16 -24.31 -16.20
CA PRO A 368 36.11 -24.08 -17.18
C PRO A 368 34.76 -24.69 -16.77
N HIS A 369 34.71 -25.38 -15.63
CA HIS A 369 33.56 -26.07 -15.07
C HIS A 369 33.42 -25.70 -13.58
N PRO A 370 32.22 -25.88 -12.97
CA PRO A 370 32.03 -25.63 -11.55
C PRO A 370 32.94 -26.51 -10.68
N VAL A 371 33.28 -25.99 -9.51
CA VAL A 371 33.89 -26.75 -8.42
C VAL A 371 32.82 -27.02 -7.37
N VAL A 372 32.66 -28.27 -6.96
CA VAL A 372 31.63 -28.68 -5.99
C VAL A 372 32.28 -29.05 -4.66
N ALA A 373 31.83 -28.44 -3.57
CA ALA A 373 32.27 -28.76 -2.22
C ALA A 373 31.84 -30.20 -1.85
N GLY A 374 32.77 -30.98 -1.30
CA GLY A 374 32.48 -32.36 -0.85
C GLY A 374 32.48 -33.41 -1.97
N ARG A 375 32.83 -33.05 -3.21
CA ARG A 375 32.94 -33.98 -4.35
C ARG A 375 34.36 -34.13 -4.91
N SER A 376 35.37 -33.49 -4.30
CA SER A 376 36.72 -33.49 -4.84
C SER A 376 37.38 -34.88 -4.84
N HIS A 377 36.87 -35.84 -4.05
CA HIS A 377 37.41 -37.19 -3.94
C HIS A 377 36.32 -38.24 -3.63
N GLY A 378 36.52 -39.49 -4.07
CA GLY A 378 35.62 -40.61 -3.76
C GLY A 378 35.59 -41.00 -2.28
N PRO A 379 34.61 -41.81 -1.83
CA PRO A 379 34.42 -42.14 -0.41
C PRO A 379 35.68 -42.81 0.19
N GLY A 380 36.29 -42.17 1.20
CA GLY A 380 37.40 -42.73 2.00
C GLY A 380 38.77 -42.01 1.91
N SER A 381 38.88 -40.90 1.18
CA SER A 381 40.11 -40.09 1.09
C SER A 381 40.18 -38.95 2.12
N ALA A 382 41.31 -38.25 2.18
CA ALA A 382 41.53 -37.03 2.97
C ALA A 382 40.38 -36.01 2.85
N PRO A 383 40.12 -35.19 3.90
CA PRO A 383 39.01 -34.24 3.89
C PRO A 383 39.06 -33.30 2.69
N ASP A 384 37.90 -33.05 2.08
CA ASP A 384 37.79 -32.24 0.86
C ASP A 384 38.46 -30.86 1.06
N PRO A 385 39.41 -30.45 0.21
CA PRO A 385 40.14 -29.20 0.40
C PRO A 385 39.26 -27.95 0.34
N THR A 386 38.09 -28.00 -0.31
CA THR A 386 37.08 -26.94 -0.25
C THR A 386 36.47 -26.84 1.15
N VAL A 387 36.12 -27.97 1.76
CA VAL A 387 35.50 -28.01 3.09
C VAL A 387 36.49 -27.52 4.14
N LEU A 388 37.75 -27.94 4.05
CA LEU A 388 38.83 -27.45 4.92
C LEU A 388 39.02 -25.92 4.80
N LEU A 389 38.99 -25.39 3.58
CA LEU A 389 39.12 -23.95 3.35
C LEU A 389 37.95 -23.18 3.99
N ALA A 390 36.72 -23.66 3.83
CA ALA A 390 35.52 -23.04 4.40
C ALA A 390 35.49 -23.05 5.94
N ASP A 391 36.02 -24.11 6.56
CA ASP A 391 36.07 -24.27 8.03
C ASP A 391 37.19 -23.42 8.68
N SER A 392 38.14 -22.89 7.89
CA SER A 392 39.28 -22.10 8.37
C SER A 392 39.08 -20.58 8.42
N ALA A 393 37.91 -20.06 7.99
CA ALA A 393 37.60 -18.63 7.97
C ALA A 393 36.81 -18.16 9.23
N ASP A 394 37.35 -17.20 9.98
CA ASP A 394 36.83 -16.67 11.26
C ASP A 394 35.82 -15.50 11.07
N PRO A 395 34.67 -15.43 11.80
CA PRO A 395 33.59 -14.48 11.51
C PRO A 395 33.58 -13.26 12.44
N GLN A 396 34.40 -12.23 12.17
CA GLN A 396 34.25 -10.91 12.82
C GLN A 396 34.65 -9.78 11.89
N HIS A 397 33.69 -9.01 11.37
CA HIS A 397 33.76 -7.55 11.13
C HIS A 397 32.46 -7.05 10.47
N ARG A 398 31.67 -6.23 11.18
CA ARG A 398 31.01 -4.97 10.73
C ARG A 398 29.94 -4.52 11.74
N ALA A 399 30.28 -3.55 12.58
CA ALA A 399 29.34 -2.65 13.25
C ALA A 399 29.99 -1.31 13.58
N ASP A 400 29.15 -0.28 13.62
CA ASP A 400 29.27 1.06 14.22
C ASP A 400 29.66 2.30 13.38
N GLY A 401 28.79 3.32 13.53
CA GLY A 401 29.06 4.73 13.25
C GLY A 401 27.85 5.64 13.56
N ARG A 402 27.76 6.16 14.79
CA ARG A 402 26.79 7.20 15.25
C ARG A 402 27.39 8.62 15.19
N GLY A 403 26.54 9.66 15.13
CA GLY A 403 26.78 10.94 15.85
C GLY A 403 26.31 12.25 15.20
N ARG A 404 25.32 12.94 15.81
CA ARG A 404 24.97 14.40 15.66
C ARG A 404 25.86 15.26 16.60
N PRO A 405 25.82 16.64 16.64
CA PRO A 405 24.72 17.51 17.18
C PRO A 405 24.68 18.94 16.52
N ALA A 406 24.23 20.06 17.15
CA ALA A 406 22.89 20.70 17.27
C ALA A 406 23.02 22.26 17.49
N ALA A 407 21.89 23.00 17.60
CA ALA A 407 21.65 24.40 18.11
C ALA A 407 21.46 25.55 17.07
N GLY A 408 20.57 26.56 17.20
CA GLY A 408 19.74 27.09 18.29
C GLY A 408 18.69 28.16 17.83
N ALA A 409 17.93 28.76 18.75
CA ALA A 409 16.63 29.45 18.56
C ALA A 409 16.61 30.98 18.82
N VAL A 410 15.60 31.73 18.32
CA VAL A 410 15.17 33.10 18.78
C VAL A 410 13.63 33.33 18.57
N ARG A 411 12.98 34.09 19.47
CA ARG A 411 11.51 34.34 19.67
C ARG A 411 10.96 35.67 19.04
N GLY A 412 9.63 35.79 18.86
CA GLY A 412 8.85 37.05 18.64
C GLY A 412 7.31 36.85 18.57
N PRO A 413 6.43 37.89 18.70
CA PRO A 413 5.28 37.88 19.64
C PRO A 413 3.82 37.93 19.10
N HIS A 414 2.89 37.76 20.06
CA HIS A 414 1.41 37.64 20.08
C HIS A 414 0.53 38.73 19.42
N GLY A 415 -0.70 38.32 19.05
CA GLY A 415 -1.86 39.19 18.78
C GLY A 415 -3.21 38.48 18.99
N ASP A 416 -4.17 39.19 19.57
CA ASP A 416 -5.35 38.76 20.33
C ASP A 416 -6.66 38.73 19.50
N ARG A 417 -7.68 37.98 19.96
CA ARG A 417 -9.15 38.27 19.96
C ARG A 417 -10.16 37.38 19.19
N ARG A 418 -10.99 36.74 20.05
CA ARG A 418 -12.48 36.74 20.12
C ARG A 418 -13.30 35.58 19.51
N ARG A 419 -14.16 35.08 20.41
CA ARG A 419 -15.09 33.94 20.39
C ARG A 419 -16.27 34.08 19.43
N PHE A 420 -16.76 32.93 18.96
CA PHE A 420 -18.20 32.62 18.79
C PHE A 420 -18.44 31.14 19.18
N ARG A 421 -19.60 30.86 19.80
CA ARG A 421 -19.98 29.55 20.37
C ARG A 421 -21.36 29.16 19.83
N GLY A 422 -21.52 27.89 19.42
CA GLY A 422 -22.79 27.16 19.45
C GLY A 422 -23.18 26.45 18.15
N ALA A 423 -23.14 25.10 18.14
CA ALA A 423 -24.21 24.22 17.63
C ALA A 423 -23.92 22.71 17.87
N ALA A 424 -24.86 22.08 18.57
CA ALA A 424 -25.37 20.69 18.50
C ALA A 424 -24.42 19.47 18.37
N HIS A 425 -24.39 18.66 19.43
CA HIS A 425 -23.83 17.31 19.47
C HIS A 425 -24.81 16.24 18.96
N SER A 426 -24.45 15.55 17.88
CA SER A 426 -24.98 14.23 17.47
C SER A 426 -24.05 13.65 16.41
N ALA A 427 -22.99 12.95 16.83
CA ALA A 427 -21.98 12.38 15.95
C ALA A 427 -22.44 11.03 15.36
N ASP A 428 -23.30 11.07 14.33
CA ASP A 428 -23.54 9.92 13.46
C ASP A 428 -22.46 9.89 12.34
N PRO A 429 -21.59 8.85 12.30
CA PRO A 429 -20.57 8.70 11.27
C PRO A 429 -21.12 8.69 9.84
N GLY A 430 -22.36 8.23 9.65
CA GLY A 430 -23.02 8.22 8.35
C GLY A 430 -23.46 9.62 7.89
N GLN A 431 -24.01 10.43 8.79
CA GLN A 431 -24.32 11.83 8.55
C GLN A 431 -23.06 12.66 8.28
N LEU A 432 -21.97 12.38 9.01
CA LEU A 432 -20.64 12.98 8.76
C LEU A 432 -20.20 12.75 7.32
N LEU A 433 -20.28 11.50 6.87
CA LEU A 433 -19.88 11.06 5.56
C LEU A 433 -20.68 11.75 4.45
N ALA A 434 -22.02 11.73 4.54
CA ALA A 434 -22.91 12.33 3.57
C ALA A 434 -22.75 13.85 3.50
N THR A 435 -22.58 14.50 4.66
CA THR A 435 -22.41 15.96 4.73
C THR A 435 -21.07 16.41 4.16
N VAL A 436 -19.99 15.67 4.42
CA VAL A 436 -18.66 15.99 3.87
C VAL A 436 -18.61 15.77 2.37
N LEU A 437 -19.19 14.67 1.86
CA LEU A 437 -19.33 14.47 0.41
C LEU A 437 -20.11 15.63 -0.21
N ALA A 438 -21.30 15.95 0.31
CA ALA A 438 -22.09 17.08 -0.16
C ALA A 438 -21.35 18.43 -0.06
N ALA A 439 -20.48 18.61 0.94
CA ALA A 439 -19.65 19.80 1.10
C ALA A 439 -18.54 19.88 0.04
N LEU A 440 -17.92 18.75 -0.30
CA LEU A 440 -16.98 18.66 -1.42
C LEU A 440 -17.67 18.92 -2.77
N ASP A 441 -19.00 18.78 -2.84
CA ASP A 441 -19.81 18.97 -4.04
C ASP A 441 -20.44 20.37 -4.21
N GLN A 442 -20.29 21.32 -3.27
CA GLN A 442 -21.15 22.53 -3.25
C GLN A 442 -21.19 23.35 -4.56
N ASP A 443 -22.31 23.19 -5.28
CA ASP A 443 -22.92 24.10 -6.26
C ASP A 443 -23.70 25.28 -5.60
N GLY A 444 -23.33 25.68 -4.36
CA GLY A 444 -24.17 26.50 -3.47
C GLY A 444 -23.47 27.67 -2.76
N GLY A 445 -22.92 28.63 -3.51
CA GLY A 445 -22.60 29.98 -3.01
C GLY A 445 -21.19 30.24 -2.44
N GLY A 446 -20.30 29.24 -2.43
CA GLY A 446 -18.86 29.39 -2.12
C GLY A 446 -17.98 29.42 -3.38
N PRO A 447 -16.70 29.83 -3.28
CA PRO A 447 -15.77 29.72 -4.40
C PRO A 447 -15.57 28.25 -4.80
N ALA A 448 -15.75 27.92 -6.07
CA ALA A 448 -15.51 26.58 -6.60
C ALA A 448 -14.05 26.17 -6.36
N LEU A 449 -13.85 25.03 -5.67
CA LEU A 449 -12.53 24.47 -5.42
C LEU A 449 -11.93 23.92 -6.71
N HIS A 450 -10.69 24.29 -7.00
CA HIS A 450 -10.00 23.75 -8.16
C HIS A 450 -9.74 22.24 -7.95
N PRO A 451 -10.02 21.36 -8.93
CA PRO A 451 -9.90 19.90 -8.75
C PRO A 451 -8.46 19.41 -8.52
N ALA A 452 -7.43 20.22 -8.82
CA ALA A 452 -6.06 19.91 -8.43
C ALA A 452 -5.69 20.33 -7.01
N ASP A 453 -6.48 21.19 -6.36
CA ASP A 453 -6.18 21.72 -5.04
C ASP A 453 -6.41 20.67 -3.95
N THR A 454 -5.35 19.92 -3.65
CA THR A 454 -5.39 18.90 -2.60
C THR A 454 -5.65 19.51 -1.22
N MET A 455 -5.04 20.66 -0.94
CA MET A 455 -5.21 21.37 0.33
C MET A 455 -6.67 21.78 0.52
N GLY A 456 -7.26 22.46 -0.46
CA GLY A 456 -8.64 22.93 -0.37
C GLY A 456 -9.66 21.81 -0.12
N ARG A 457 -9.48 20.64 -0.75
CA ARG A 457 -10.33 19.46 -0.48
C ARG A 457 -10.15 18.94 0.96
N LEU A 458 -8.92 18.86 1.44
CA LEU A 458 -8.64 18.44 2.82
C LEU A 458 -9.18 19.43 3.84
N VAL A 459 -9.17 20.75 3.55
CA VAL A 459 -9.79 21.78 4.38
C VAL A 459 -11.29 21.56 4.49
N VAL A 460 -11.98 21.27 3.38
CA VAL A 460 -13.43 20.96 3.42
C VAL A 460 -13.72 19.75 4.30
N VAL A 461 -12.91 18.69 4.18
CA VAL A 461 -13.02 17.50 5.03
C VAL A 461 -12.80 17.89 6.50
N ALA A 462 -11.70 18.58 6.81
CA ALA A 462 -11.32 18.95 8.18
C ALA A 462 -12.35 19.88 8.83
N GLU A 463 -12.78 20.94 8.14
CA GLU A 463 -13.76 21.91 8.66
C GLU A 463 -15.14 21.29 8.86
N THR A 464 -15.60 20.47 7.91
CA THR A 464 -16.92 19.85 8.00
C THR A 464 -16.93 18.76 9.06
N ALA A 465 -15.89 17.94 9.13
CA ALA A 465 -15.74 16.94 10.18
C ALA A 465 -15.59 17.58 11.56
N ALA A 466 -14.78 18.62 11.70
CA ALA A 466 -14.62 19.33 12.95
C ALA A 466 -15.93 19.96 13.44
N ARG A 467 -16.74 20.55 12.55
CA ARG A 467 -18.05 21.09 12.93
C ARG A 467 -19.02 20.00 13.41
N LEU A 468 -19.10 18.88 12.70
CA LEU A 468 -20.04 17.80 13.03
C LEU A 468 -19.63 17.01 14.28
N LEU A 469 -18.32 16.88 14.51
CA LEU A 469 -17.75 16.23 15.68
C LEU A 469 -17.54 17.19 16.87
N ASP A 470 -17.92 18.47 16.72
CA ASP A 470 -17.65 19.53 17.71
C ASP A 470 -16.18 19.57 18.17
N ALA A 471 -15.25 19.36 17.23
CA ALA A 471 -13.83 19.35 17.51
C ALA A 471 -13.35 20.72 18.01
N VAL A 472 -12.38 20.69 18.92
CA VAL A 472 -11.74 21.85 19.53
C VAL A 472 -10.80 22.54 18.55
N ALA A 473 -10.12 21.75 17.71
CA ALA A 473 -9.20 22.20 16.67
C ALA A 473 -9.08 21.16 15.56
N TRP A 474 -8.57 21.56 14.40
CA TRP A 474 -8.09 20.64 13.37
C TRP A 474 -6.81 21.14 12.72
N TRP A 475 -6.00 20.18 12.26
CA TRP A 475 -4.70 20.41 11.67
C TRP A 475 -4.61 19.60 10.37
N ILE A 476 -3.99 20.18 9.36
CA ILE A 476 -3.63 19.55 8.09
C ILE A 476 -2.13 19.67 7.94
N SER A 477 -1.47 18.53 7.87
CA SER A 477 -0.02 18.44 7.77
C SER A 477 0.39 17.78 6.45
N TYR A 478 1.53 18.19 5.91
CA TYR A 478 2.05 17.75 4.62
C TYR A 478 3.47 17.20 4.76
N VAL A 479 3.76 16.12 4.04
CA VAL A 479 5.05 15.44 3.98
C VAL A 479 5.52 15.43 2.53
N PRO A 480 6.59 16.17 2.18
CA PRO A 480 7.12 16.15 0.82
C PRO A 480 7.51 14.74 0.38
N PRO A 481 7.44 14.42 -0.93
CA PRO A 481 7.82 13.11 -1.45
C PRO A 481 9.25 12.73 -1.03
N GLY A 482 9.41 11.54 -0.45
CA GLY A 482 10.71 11.04 0.03
C GLY A 482 11.21 11.66 1.33
N SER A 483 10.46 12.57 1.96
CA SER A 483 10.80 13.16 3.25
C SER A 483 10.19 12.36 4.41
N LEU A 484 10.84 12.43 5.58
CA LEU A 484 10.26 12.05 6.88
C LEU A 484 9.88 13.27 7.73
N LEU A 485 10.14 14.47 7.19
CA LEU A 485 9.78 15.73 7.80
C LEU A 485 8.37 16.10 7.37
N MET A 486 7.46 16.14 8.34
CA MET A 486 6.08 16.58 8.20
C MET A 486 5.98 18.04 8.62
N HIS A 487 5.25 18.86 7.87
CA HIS A 487 5.04 20.27 8.14
C HIS A 487 3.56 20.54 8.35
N THR A 488 3.19 21.27 9.41
CA THR A 488 1.81 21.78 9.52
C THR A 488 1.56 22.78 8.41
N ALA A 489 0.66 22.45 7.50
CA ALA A 489 0.39 23.25 6.31
C ALA A 489 -0.86 24.14 6.48
N GLN A 490 -1.85 23.71 7.25
CA GLN A 490 -2.99 24.54 7.65
C GLN A 490 -3.59 24.05 8.97
N HIS A 491 -4.19 24.94 9.75
CA HIS A 491 -4.87 24.55 10.99
C HIS A 491 -5.97 25.56 11.36
N ALA A 492 -6.91 25.14 12.21
CA ALA A 492 -7.86 26.02 12.87
C ALA A 492 -8.08 25.57 14.32
N VAL A 493 -8.26 26.55 15.22
CA VAL A 493 -8.54 26.31 16.64
C VAL A 493 -9.82 27.05 17.01
N TYR A 494 -10.83 26.31 17.45
CA TYR A 494 -12.16 26.83 17.77
C TYR A 494 -12.37 27.10 19.26
N ARG A 495 -11.73 26.29 20.13
CA ARG A 495 -11.78 26.45 21.59
C ARG A 495 -10.38 26.37 22.18
N MET A 496 -10.01 27.36 23.00
CA MET A 496 -8.79 27.28 23.80
C MET A 496 -9.03 26.37 25.00
N THR A 497 -8.26 25.30 25.11
CA THR A 497 -8.18 24.46 26.29
C THR A 497 -7.18 25.07 27.28
N SER A 498 -7.50 25.00 28.57
CA SER A 498 -6.56 25.36 29.63
C SER A 498 -5.34 24.45 29.50
N GLY A 499 -4.13 25.02 29.50
CA GLY A 499 -2.92 24.20 29.65
C GLY A 499 -3.00 23.37 30.93
N PRO A 500 -2.20 22.30 31.05
CA PRO A 500 -2.31 21.29 32.09
C PRO A 500 -2.53 21.92 33.48
N ASP A 501 -3.68 21.64 34.09
CA ASP A 501 -4.06 22.12 35.42
C ASP A 501 -2.97 21.74 36.42
N GLY A 502 -2.29 22.75 36.97
CA GLY A 502 -1.66 22.85 38.31
C GLY A 502 -0.86 21.69 38.92
N THR A 503 -0.69 20.57 38.23
CA THR A 503 -0.24 19.27 38.77
C THR A 503 1.10 18.84 38.19
N LEU A 504 1.61 19.58 37.19
CA LEU A 504 2.93 19.34 36.62
C LEU A 504 4.04 19.95 37.48
N THR A 505 5.16 19.22 37.60
CA THR A 505 6.37 19.78 38.19
C THR A 505 6.89 20.97 37.38
N PRO A 506 7.59 21.95 37.98
CA PRO A 506 8.10 23.12 37.25
C PRO A 506 8.98 22.80 36.04
N ALA A 507 9.65 21.65 36.03
CA ALA A 507 10.43 21.16 34.90
C ALA A 507 9.54 20.57 33.78
N ALA A 508 8.49 19.81 34.14
CA ALA A 508 7.52 19.28 33.20
C ALA A 508 6.66 20.39 32.57
N ALA A 509 6.26 21.40 33.36
CA ALA A 509 5.57 22.59 32.87
C ALA A 509 6.43 23.35 31.84
N ARG A 510 7.72 23.58 32.14
CA ARG A 510 8.65 24.28 31.23
C ARG A 510 8.97 23.47 29.97
N ARG A 511 8.98 22.13 30.07
CA ARG A 511 9.14 21.23 28.91
C ARG A 511 7.88 21.22 28.05
N ALA A 512 6.70 21.15 28.66
CA ALA A 512 5.41 21.25 27.97
C ALA A 512 5.25 22.60 27.28
N GLU A 513 5.62 23.71 27.93
CA GLU A 513 5.58 25.06 27.37
C GLU A 513 6.53 25.23 26.17
N ASN A 514 7.75 24.66 26.24
CA ASN A 514 8.69 24.63 25.11
C ASN A 514 8.21 23.74 23.95
N GLN A 515 7.53 22.63 24.27
CA GLN A 515 6.97 21.73 23.27
C GLN A 515 5.73 22.35 22.62
N ARG A 516 4.95 23.14 23.37
CA ARG A 516 3.77 23.89 22.89
C ARG A 516 4.17 24.92 21.85
N ALA A 517 5.21 25.67 22.16
CA ALA A 517 5.81 26.64 21.25
C ALA A 517 6.38 26.00 19.96
N ARG A 518 6.68 24.70 19.95
CA ARG A 518 7.14 23.97 18.75
C ARG A 518 5.98 23.42 17.93
N ILE A 519 4.95 22.90 18.60
CA ILE A 519 3.76 22.31 17.99
C ILE A 519 2.90 23.41 17.35
N GLU A 520 2.67 24.52 18.04
CA GLU A 520 1.83 25.64 17.59
C GLU A 520 2.55 26.62 16.63
N ALA A 521 3.77 26.29 16.16
CA ALA A 521 4.52 27.15 15.24
C ALA A 521 3.93 27.09 13.81
N PRO A 522 3.85 28.22 13.08
CA PRO A 522 3.64 28.18 11.63
C PRO A 522 4.73 27.32 11.00
N ASP A 523 4.34 26.41 10.09
CA ASP A 523 5.24 25.46 9.43
C ASP A 523 5.98 24.51 10.40
N ALA A 524 5.38 24.21 11.57
CA ALA A 524 5.95 23.28 12.54
C ALA A 524 6.41 21.98 11.87
N VAL A 525 7.69 21.66 12.05
CA VAL A 525 8.32 20.49 11.42
C VAL A 525 8.41 19.35 12.43
N PHE A 526 7.81 18.22 12.09
CA PHE A 526 7.81 16.99 12.87
C PHE A 526 8.62 15.93 12.14
N ASP A 527 9.56 15.32 12.84
CA ASP A 527 10.30 14.17 12.36
C ASP A 527 9.51 12.90 12.68
N LEU A 528 8.93 12.28 11.65
CA LEU A 528 8.03 11.14 11.77
C LEU A 528 8.67 9.90 12.38
N ASP A 529 10.01 9.84 12.49
CA ASP A 529 10.67 8.75 13.23
C ASP A 529 10.32 8.74 14.72
N HIS A 530 9.87 9.88 15.26
CA HIS A 530 9.42 9.97 16.65
C HIS A 530 7.91 9.73 16.81
N TYR A 531 7.14 9.62 15.73
CA TYR A 531 5.67 9.54 15.79
C TYR A 531 5.18 8.31 15.01
N PRO A 532 5.32 7.08 15.55
CA PRO A 532 5.02 5.85 14.84
C PRO A 532 3.56 5.72 14.37
N LEU A 533 2.58 6.22 15.14
CA LEU A 533 1.17 6.21 14.75
C LEU A 533 0.92 7.21 13.62
N THR A 534 1.48 8.42 13.73
CA THR A 534 1.40 9.45 12.71
C THR A 534 2.05 8.99 11.39
N ARG A 535 3.22 8.34 11.48
CA ARG A 535 3.91 7.76 10.32
C ARG A 535 3.05 6.71 9.62
N ARG A 536 2.36 5.86 10.37
CA ARG A 536 1.40 4.90 9.80
C ARG A 536 0.20 5.59 9.18
N ALA A 537 -0.30 6.66 9.80
CA ALA A 537 -1.44 7.42 9.28
C ALA A 537 -1.15 8.08 7.93
N VAL A 538 -0.01 8.77 7.80
CA VAL A 538 0.43 9.39 6.54
C VAL A 538 0.52 8.37 5.38
N LEU A 539 0.81 7.10 5.68
CA LEU A 539 0.86 6.02 4.70
C LEU A 539 -0.53 5.44 4.33
N GLY A 540 -1.62 6.12 4.69
CA GLY A 540 -2.98 5.66 4.41
C GLY A 540 -3.65 4.97 5.59
N GLY A 541 -3.25 5.28 6.82
CA GLY A 541 -3.82 4.78 8.06
C GLY A 541 -4.64 5.82 8.81
N SER A 542 -5.16 5.43 9.97
CA SER A 542 -5.83 6.31 10.92
C SER A 542 -5.66 5.80 12.34
N PHE A 543 -5.77 6.68 13.32
CA PHE A 543 -5.73 6.31 14.73
C PHE A 543 -6.53 7.31 15.56
N ALA A 544 -6.85 6.90 16.79
CA ALA A 544 -7.46 7.74 17.80
C ALA A 544 -6.66 7.62 19.09
N LEU A 545 -6.47 8.73 19.79
CA LEU A 545 -5.78 8.79 21.08
C LEU A 545 -6.64 9.47 22.11
N ARG A 546 -6.48 9.05 23.36
CA ARG A 546 -6.99 9.74 24.53
C ARG A 546 -5.86 9.94 25.53
N THR A 547 -5.78 11.12 26.12
CA THR A 547 -4.76 11.44 27.12
C THR A 547 -4.87 10.47 28.30
N GLY A 548 -3.73 9.94 28.76
CA GLY A 548 -3.64 8.96 29.85
C GLY A 548 -4.06 7.54 29.51
N ALA A 549 -4.36 7.22 28.24
CA ALA A 549 -4.66 5.86 27.83
C ALA A 549 -3.39 4.98 27.82
N ALA A 550 -3.52 3.74 28.31
CA ALA A 550 -2.41 2.80 28.35
C ALA A 550 -1.97 2.41 26.93
N GLY A 551 -0.66 2.49 26.65
CA GLY A 551 -0.09 2.11 25.36
C GLY A 551 0.04 3.24 24.35
N ASN A 552 -0.31 4.48 24.71
CA ASN A 552 0.03 5.65 23.90
C ASN A 552 1.55 5.77 23.75
N ASP A 553 2.00 6.13 22.54
CA ASP A 553 3.38 6.53 22.37
C ASP A 553 3.60 7.91 23.03
N PRO A 554 4.69 8.09 23.81
CA PRO A 554 4.95 9.35 24.50
C PRO A 554 5.03 10.58 23.60
N ALA A 555 5.44 10.44 22.34
CA ALA A 555 5.57 11.56 21.43
C ALA A 555 4.19 12.07 20.97
N GLU A 556 3.30 11.18 20.54
CA GLU A 556 1.93 11.50 20.17
C GLU A 556 1.10 11.98 21.37
N GLU A 557 1.25 11.34 22.54
CA GLU A 557 0.57 11.79 23.76
C GLU A 557 1.03 13.18 24.18
N ALA A 558 2.31 13.50 23.97
CA ALA A 558 2.78 14.84 24.26
C ALA A 558 2.10 15.90 23.39
N VAL A 559 1.68 15.61 22.15
CA VAL A 559 0.90 16.56 21.33
C VAL A 559 -0.42 16.92 22.01
N LEU A 560 -1.12 15.93 22.57
CA LEU A 560 -2.36 16.15 23.32
C LEU A 560 -2.12 16.94 24.60
N VAL A 561 -1.20 16.48 25.44
CA VAL A 561 -0.92 17.09 26.75
C VAL A 561 -0.46 18.54 26.61
N VAL A 562 0.37 18.80 25.60
CA VAL A 562 0.94 20.11 25.34
C VAL A 562 -0.10 21.06 24.75
N GLY A 563 -0.93 20.58 23.83
CA GLY A 563 -2.05 21.32 23.27
C GLY A 563 -3.24 21.47 24.23
N GLY A 564 -3.21 20.82 25.39
CA GLY A 564 -4.32 20.79 26.35
C GLY A 564 -5.54 20.01 25.85
N TYR A 565 -5.35 19.10 24.90
CA TYR A 565 -6.41 18.27 24.34
C TYR A 565 -6.56 16.97 25.15
N GLN A 566 -7.79 16.46 25.23
CA GLN A 566 -8.09 15.21 25.92
C GLN A 566 -8.20 14.02 24.97
N GLY A 567 -8.40 14.29 23.68
CA GLY A 567 -8.32 13.27 22.65
C GLY A 567 -8.05 13.84 21.27
N MET A 568 -7.70 12.94 20.34
CA MET A 568 -7.50 13.24 18.93
C MET A 568 -7.94 12.05 18.08
N VAL A 569 -8.44 12.36 16.89
CA VAL A 569 -8.56 11.42 15.79
C VAL A 569 -7.74 11.94 14.62
N ALA A 570 -6.94 11.07 14.02
CA ALA A 570 -6.08 11.42 12.91
C ALA A 570 -6.22 10.40 11.79
N ALA A 571 -6.26 10.87 10.55
CA ALA A 571 -6.20 10.02 9.37
C ALA A 571 -5.37 10.68 8.29
N GLY A 572 -4.64 9.87 7.55
CA GLY A 572 -3.77 10.36 6.50
C GLY A 572 -3.78 9.47 5.28
N GLY A 573 -2.98 9.89 4.31
CA GLY A 573 -2.76 9.18 3.07
C GLY A 573 -1.75 9.93 2.23
N ALA A 574 -1.36 9.34 1.10
CA ALA A 574 -0.45 9.98 0.17
C ALA A 574 -1.02 9.96 -1.25
N ASN A 575 -0.75 11.03 -1.98
CA ASN A 575 -0.98 11.15 -3.41
C ASN A 575 0.36 11.45 -4.11
N PRO A 576 0.42 11.59 -5.45
CA PRO A 576 1.67 11.91 -6.15
C PRO A 576 2.40 13.17 -5.68
N ALA A 577 1.71 14.13 -5.04
CA ALA A 577 2.33 15.35 -4.53
C ALA A 577 3.01 15.15 -3.17
N GLY A 578 2.60 14.17 -2.36
CA GLY A 578 3.21 13.89 -1.06
C GLY A 578 2.25 13.20 -0.09
N GLY A 579 2.72 13.07 1.16
CA GLY A 579 1.92 12.58 2.28
C GLY A 579 1.10 13.70 2.91
N TRP A 580 -0.09 13.36 3.40
CA TRP A 580 -1.03 14.28 4.02
C TRP A 580 -1.61 13.65 5.28
N LEU A 581 -1.87 14.49 6.28
CA LEU A 581 -2.49 14.09 7.54
C LEU A 581 -3.55 15.11 7.93
N VAL A 582 -4.72 14.63 8.32
CA VAL A 582 -5.78 15.44 8.95
C VAL A 582 -5.94 14.98 10.39
N GLU A 583 -5.87 15.92 11.32
CA GLU A 583 -5.98 15.68 12.76
C GLU A 583 -7.15 16.52 13.30
N LEU A 584 -8.05 15.90 14.06
CA LEU A 584 -9.14 16.57 14.76
C LEU A 584 -8.95 16.36 16.27
N PHE A 585 -9.00 17.44 17.04
CA PHE A 585 -8.72 17.44 18.49
C PHE A 585 -10.00 17.65 19.30
N ALA A 586 -10.06 17.05 20.49
CA ALA A 586 -11.22 17.02 21.36
C ALA A 586 -10.90 17.39 22.83
N ASP A 587 -11.90 17.88 23.56
CA ASP A 587 -11.89 18.08 25.02
C ASP A 587 -12.56 16.88 25.75
N ASP A 588 -12.90 17.00 27.04
CA ASP A 588 -13.45 15.92 27.90
C ASP A 588 -14.74 15.25 27.36
N ALA A 589 -15.31 15.74 26.26
CA ALA A 589 -16.41 15.11 25.56
C ALA A 589 -15.97 13.78 24.92
N THR A 590 -16.68 12.70 25.26
CA THR A 590 -16.50 11.36 24.69
C THR A 590 -16.98 11.31 23.24
N LEU A 591 -16.19 11.87 22.32
CA LEU A 591 -16.31 11.54 20.91
C LEU A 591 -16.13 10.01 20.75
N PRO A 592 -16.94 9.32 19.93
CA PRO A 592 -16.66 7.96 19.51
C PRO A 592 -15.46 7.95 18.55
N LEU A 593 -14.29 8.40 19.03
CA LEU A 593 -13.08 8.68 18.24
C LEU A 593 -12.62 7.45 17.45
N GLY A 594 -12.81 6.24 17.99
CA GLY A 594 -12.49 4.99 17.32
C GLY A 594 -13.30 4.77 16.03
N GLN A 595 -14.60 5.07 16.05
CA GLN A 595 -15.47 4.95 14.87
C GLN A 595 -15.22 6.13 13.90
N ALA A 596 -14.97 7.32 14.44
CA ALA A 596 -14.65 8.51 13.63
C ALA A 596 -13.32 8.36 12.85
N ALA A 597 -12.35 7.60 13.36
CA ALA A 597 -11.06 7.40 12.69
C ALA A 597 -11.22 6.77 11.31
N ALA A 598 -12.09 5.76 11.21
CA ALA A 598 -12.38 5.09 9.96
C ALA A 598 -13.14 5.97 8.96
N ALA A 599 -14.15 6.70 9.46
CA ALA A 599 -14.90 7.66 8.67
C ALA A 599 -13.97 8.74 8.10
N LEU A 600 -13.13 9.32 8.97
CA LEU A 600 -12.17 10.35 8.59
C LEU A 600 -11.17 9.81 7.56
N ARG A 601 -10.69 8.57 7.73
CA ARG A 601 -9.79 7.92 6.77
C ARG A 601 -10.42 7.76 5.39
N ALA A 602 -11.67 7.33 5.32
CA ALA A 602 -12.38 7.20 4.06
C ALA A 602 -12.56 8.56 3.37
N LEU A 603 -12.89 9.59 4.14
CA LEU A 603 -13.04 10.96 3.63
C LEU A 603 -11.71 11.55 3.15
N VAL A 604 -10.62 11.32 3.88
CA VAL A 604 -9.27 11.70 3.45
C VAL A 604 -8.87 10.95 2.18
N ALA A 605 -9.17 9.66 2.08
CA ALA A 605 -8.92 8.89 0.85
C ALA A 605 -9.67 9.46 -0.36
N VAL A 606 -10.94 9.86 -0.20
CA VAL A 606 -11.71 10.55 -1.25
C VAL A 606 -11.03 11.86 -1.67
N ALA A 607 -10.64 12.69 -0.70
CA ALA A 607 -9.96 13.96 -0.99
C ALA A 607 -8.62 13.74 -1.73
N LEU A 608 -7.91 12.65 -1.43
CA LEU A 608 -6.61 12.33 -2.03
C LEU A 608 -6.69 11.58 -3.37
N ALA A 609 -7.83 10.98 -3.72
CA ALA A 609 -8.00 10.23 -4.97
C ALA A 609 -7.92 11.12 -6.22
N GLY A 610 -8.24 12.42 -6.09
CA GLY A 610 -8.15 13.40 -7.17
C GLY A 610 -6.70 13.79 -7.54
N PRO A 611 -6.55 14.66 -8.56
CA PRO A 611 -5.27 15.21 -8.99
C PRO A 611 -4.55 15.88 -7.83
N ALA A 612 -3.23 15.70 -7.84
CA ALA A 612 -2.39 16.08 -6.73
C ALA A 612 -1.70 17.42 -6.97
N SER A 613 -1.68 18.25 -5.95
CA SER A 613 -0.86 19.47 -5.88
C SER A 613 -0.12 19.49 -4.54
N PRO A 614 1.10 20.05 -4.48
CA PRO A 614 1.68 20.41 -3.19
C PRO A 614 0.85 21.53 -2.52
N PRO A 615 1.05 21.80 -1.21
CA PRO A 615 0.46 22.98 -0.59
C PRO A 615 0.93 24.26 -1.31
N PRO A 616 0.10 25.31 -1.37
CA PRO A 616 0.50 26.60 -1.93
C PRO A 616 1.71 27.16 -1.16
N SER A 617 2.64 27.77 -1.90
CA SER A 617 3.90 28.34 -1.41
C SER A 617 3.73 29.63 -0.62
#